data_AF-A0A6J4RXG3-F1
#
_entry.id   AF-A0A6J4RXG3-F1
#
_cell.length_a   1.000
_cell.length_b   1.000
_cell.length_c   1.000
_cell.angle_alpha   90.00
_cell.angle_beta   90.00
_cell.angle_gamma   90.00
#
_symmetry.space_group_name_H-M   'P 1'
#
loop_
_entity.id
_entity.type
_entity.pdbx_description
1 polymer ?
#
loop_
_entity_poly.entity_id
_entity_poly.type
_entity_poly.pdbx_seq_one_letter_code
_entity_poly.pdbx_strand_id
1 'polypeptide(L)'
;MLLALCATAIVIVALMWEVCLPRIEEELDKRRARRAYVEGVGFDPGRERRAEQRARQLLKSCVNDEEWAMYRDLGFVRIWGRNADGPQQGGTDRTLGGAPYAYLVYPHKPIVSFLPQTRQLLSEYCVEFPDETRPYGSARLPDSDDVLAKWMALTGDERRLIATANMHLPGRQVDPKQVRRDLWRLSEWERARLSKDRRSASGAQA
;
A
#
# COMPACT_ATOMS: atom_id res chain seq x y z
N MET A 1 -46.42 -26.11 25.41
CA MET A 1 -45.39 -25.03 25.40
C MET A 1 -44.03 -25.52 24.93
N LEU A 2 -43.55 -26.69 25.37
CA LEU A 2 -42.26 -27.26 24.93
C LEU A 2 -42.13 -27.42 23.40
N LEU A 3 -43.17 -27.95 22.74
CA LEU A 3 -43.15 -28.15 21.28
C LEU A 3 -43.01 -26.85 20.48
N ALA A 4 -43.65 -25.77 20.94
CA ALA A 4 -43.55 -24.46 20.29
C ALA A 4 -42.14 -23.85 20.45
N LEU A 5 -41.50 -24.07 21.61
CA LEU A 5 -40.12 -23.65 21.85
C LEU A 5 -39.12 -24.45 21.01
N CYS A 6 -39.36 -25.75 20.81
CA CYS A 6 -38.53 -26.57 19.93
C CYS A 6 -38.64 -26.10 18.47
N ALA A 7 -39.85 -25.79 18.00
CA ALA A 7 -40.06 -25.30 16.64
C ALA A 7 -39.37 -23.95 16.39
N THR A 8 -39.46 -23.00 17.33
CA THR A 8 -38.79 -21.70 17.19
C THR A 8 -37.27 -21.83 17.27
N ALA A 9 -36.74 -22.70 18.13
CA ALA A 9 -35.30 -22.96 18.20
C ALA A 9 -34.74 -23.49 16.87
N ILE A 10 -35.46 -24.40 16.21
CA ILE A 10 -35.04 -24.95 14.91
C ILE A 10 -34.97 -23.85 13.84
N VAL A 11 -35.97 -22.96 13.79
CA VAL A 11 -35.99 -21.84 12.83
C VAL A 11 -34.84 -20.87 13.11
N ILE A 12 -34.55 -20.57 14.37
CA ILE A 12 -33.43 -19.70 14.76
C ILE A 12 -32.10 -20.31 14.35
N VAL A 13 -31.90 -21.61 14.58
CA VAL A 13 -30.67 -22.32 14.18
C VAL A 13 -30.52 -22.34 12.67
N ALA A 14 -31.60 -22.58 11.91
CA ALA A 14 -31.58 -22.58 10.46
C ALA A 14 -31.23 -21.20 9.88
N LEU A 15 -31.82 -20.12 10.42
CA LEU A 15 -31.51 -18.75 10.02
C LEU A 15 -30.09 -18.34 10.40
N MET A 16 -29.62 -18.74 11.59
CA MET A 16 -28.23 -18.50 11.99
C MET A 16 -27.24 -19.26 11.11
N TRP A 17 -27.60 -20.46 10.65
CA TRP A 17 -26.76 -21.27 9.78
C TRP A 17 -26.52 -20.60 8.42
N GLU A 18 -27.55 -20.06 7.77
CA GLU A 18 -27.38 -19.35 6.49
C GLU A 18 -26.54 -18.07 6.61
N VAL A 19 -26.64 -17.36 7.74
CA VAL A 19 -25.86 -16.14 7.97
C VAL A 19 -24.41 -16.44 8.38
N CYS A 20 -24.17 -17.55 9.07
CA CYS A 20 -22.84 -17.93 9.53
C CYS A 20 -22.01 -18.66 8.46
N LEU A 21 -22.63 -19.43 7.56
CA LEU A 21 -21.97 -20.16 6.48
C LEU A 21 -20.99 -19.31 5.64
N PRO A 22 -21.39 -18.17 5.04
CA PRO A 22 -20.49 -17.40 4.18
C PRO A 22 -19.30 -16.79 4.95
N ARG A 23 -19.48 -16.47 6.24
CA ARG A 23 -18.40 -15.97 7.10
C ARG A 23 -17.40 -17.06 7.50
N ILE A 24 -17.89 -18.28 7.70
CA ILE A 24 -17.04 -19.42 8.06
C ILE A 24 -16.22 -19.86 6.85
N GLU A 25 -16.82 -19.88 5.65
CA GLU A 25 -16.11 -20.20 4.40
C GLU A 25 -14.99 -19.20 4.13
N GLU A 26 -15.23 -17.89 4.23
CA GLU A 26 -14.18 -16.87 4.07
C GLU A 26 -13.02 -17.05 5.05
N GLU A 27 -13.31 -17.40 6.31
CA GLU A 27 -12.27 -17.56 7.33
C GLU A 27 -11.51 -18.88 7.18
N LEU A 28 -12.19 -19.92 6.69
CA LEU A 28 -11.57 -21.20 6.32
C LEU A 28 -10.71 -21.06 5.07
N ASP A 29 -11.10 -20.27 4.09
CA ASP A 29 -10.30 -19.98 2.90
C ASP A 29 -9.10 -19.12 3.23
N LYS A 30 -9.22 -18.14 4.13
CA LYS A 30 -8.06 -17.39 4.67
C LYS A 30 -7.10 -18.31 5.42
N ARG A 31 -7.61 -19.28 6.18
CA ARG A 31 -6.78 -20.26 6.90
C ARG A 31 -6.19 -21.31 5.96
N ARG A 32 -6.90 -21.75 4.94
CA ARG A 32 -6.41 -22.65 3.88
C ARG A 32 -5.39 -21.95 3.01
N ALA A 33 -5.57 -20.68 2.63
CA ALA A 33 -4.55 -19.90 1.93
C ALA A 33 -3.27 -19.73 2.76
N ARG A 34 -3.40 -19.59 4.09
CA ARG A 34 -2.25 -19.57 5.02
C ARG A 34 -1.60 -20.94 5.25
N ARG A 35 -2.35 -22.04 5.09
CA ARG A 35 -1.90 -23.43 5.29
C ARG A 35 -1.67 -24.19 3.99
N ALA A 36 -1.95 -23.60 2.84
CA ALA A 36 -1.62 -24.11 1.53
C ALA A 36 -0.11 -24.05 1.41
N TYR A 37 0.51 -25.06 2.01
CA TYR A 37 1.87 -25.44 1.76
C TYR A 37 1.96 -25.72 0.26
N VAL A 38 2.47 -24.74 -0.47
CA VAL A 38 2.83 -24.90 -1.87
C VAL A 38 3.92 -25.95 -1.88
N GLU A 39 3.61 -27.09 -2.50
CA GLU A 39 4.58 -28.14 -2.79
C GLU A 39 5.80 -27.47 -3.43
N GLY A 40 6.95 -27.56 -2.76
CA GLY A 40 8.10 -26.71 -3.00
C GLY A 40 8.68 -26.86 -4.40
N VAL A 41 8.15 -26.11 -5.36
CA VAL A 41 8.82 -25.80 -6.62
C VAL A 41 10.09 -25.06 -6.24
N GLY A 42 11.25 -25.64 -6.58
CA GLY A 42 12.58 -25.22 -6.14
C GLY A 42 12.72 -23.72 -5.89
N PHE A 43 12.65 -23.34 -4.62
CA PHE A 43 12.94 -21.99 -4.15
C PHE A 43 14.40 -21.71 -4.48
N ASP A 44 14.65 -20.89 -5.50
CA ASP A 44 15.97 -20.38 -5.83
C ASP A 44 16.06 -18.91 -5.36
N PRO A 45 16.69 -18.64 -4.21
CA PRO A 45 16.89 -17.29 -3.70
C PRO A 45 17.60 -16.35 -4.69
N GLY A 46 18.38 -16.90 -5.63
CA GLY A 46 19.07 -16.14 -6.66
C GLY A 46 18.14 -15.66 -7.78
N ARG A 47 17.06 -16.38 -8.07
CA ARG A 47 16.04 -15.96 -9.04
C ARG A 47 15.21 -14.80 -8.52
N GLU A 48 14.75 -14.86 -7.27
CA GLU A 48 13.98 -13.78 -6.64
C GLU A 48 14.81 -12.50 -6.52
N ARG A 49 16.07 -12.62 -6.10
CA ARG A 49 16.99 -11.47 -6.06
C ARG A 49 17.21 -10.81 -7.42
N ARG A 50 17.35 -11.60 -8.49
CA ARG A 50 17.47 -11.07 -9.86
C ARG A 50 16.18 -10.44 -10.36
N ALA A 51 15.02 -11.00 -10.01
CA ALA A 51 13.72 -10.43 -10.33
C ALA A 51 13.55 -9.07 -9.64
N GLU A 52 13.86 -9.01 -8.34
CA GLU A 52 13.81 -7.77 -7.56
C GLU A 52 14.81 -6.72 -8.08
N GLN A 53 16.04 -7.12 -8.42
CA GLN A 53 17.02 -6.20 -9.00
C GLN A 53 16.54 -5.59 -10.32
N ARG A 54 15.90 -6.39 -11.19
CA ARG A 54 15.33 -5.89 -12.45
C ARG A 54 14.14 -4.97 -12.19
N ALA A 55 13.22 -5.35 -11.31
CA ALA A 55 12.08 -4.52 -10.92
C ALA A 55 12.54 -3.17 -10.32
N ARG A 56 13.59 -3.21 -9.51
CA ARG A 56 14.19 -2.01 -8.91
C ARG A 56 14.84 -1.08 -9.93
N GLN A 57 15.48 -1.65 -10.96
CA GLN A 57 16.00 -0.87 -12.10
C GLN A 57 14.87 -0.23 -12.90
N LEU A 58 13.79 -0.99 -13.15
CA LEU A 58 12.62 -0.47 -13.85
C LEU A 58 11.97 0.66 -13.08
N LEU A 59 11.70 0.46 -11.79
CA LEU A 59 11.17 1.50 -10.90
C LEU A 59 12.02 2.78 -10.99
N LYS A 60 13.35 2.66 -10.82
CA LYS A 60 14.28 3.79 -10.94
C LYS A 60 14.16 4.54 -12.28
N SER A 61 13.90 3.83 -13.38
CA SER A 61 13.77 4.44 -14.70
C SER A 61 12.42 5.13 -14.95
N CYS A 62 11.38 4.75 -14.20
CA CYS A 62 10.02 5.25 -14.39
C CYS A 62 9.67 6.42 -13.45
N VAL A 63 10.17 6.40 -12.21
CA VAL A 63 9.84 7.41 -11.20
C VAL A 63 10.87 8.55 -11.18
N ASN A 64 10.51 9.68 -10.59
CA ASN A 64 11.43 10.81 -10.45
C ASN A 64 12.53 10.54 -9.40
N ASP A 65 13.57 11.38 -9.38
CA ASP A 65 14.72 11.24 -8.46
C ASP A 65 14.35 11.35 -6.97
N GLU A 66 13.27 12.06 -6.63
CA GLU A 66 12.79 12.20 -5.25
C GLU A 66 12.13 10.89 -4.79
N GLU A 67 11.20 10.37 -5.58
CA GLU A 67 10.47 9.12 -5.35
C GLU A 67 11.39 7.91 -5.34
N TRP A 68 12.33 7.83 -6.30
CA TRP A 68 13.34 6.77 -6.32
C TRP A 68 14.18 6.78 -5.03
N ALA A 69 14.63 7.96 -4.60
CA ALA A 69 15.43 8.09 -3.40
C ALA A 69 14.62 7.77 -2.13
N MET A 70 13.34 8.17 -2.07
CA MET A 70 12.43 7.74 -0.99
C MET A 70 12.33 6.22 -0.93
N TYR A 71 12.05 5.57 -2.06
CA TYR A 71 11.95 4.11 -2.08
C TYR A 71 13.25 3.44 -1.62
N ARG A 72 14.40 3.90 -2.15
CA ARG A 72 15.72 3.38 -1.81
C ARG A 72 16.05 3.52 -0.32
N ASP A 73 15.71 4.65 0.30
CA ASP A 73 16.14 4.99 1.67
C ASP A 73 15.09 4.61 2.73
N LEU A 74 13.80 4.64 2.38
CA LEU A 74 12.68 4.45 3.31
C LEU A 74 11.95 3.13 3.10
N GLY A 75 12.00 2.56 1.90
CA GLY A 75 11.27 1.34 1.51
C GLY A 75 9.83 1.58 1.06
N PHE A 76 9.44 2.84 0.85
CA PHE A 76 8.11 3.26 0.37
C PHE A 76 8.23 4.60 -0.35
N VAL A 77 7.20 4.98 -1.11
CA VAL A 77 7.13 6.28 -1.80
C VAL A 77 5.92 7.09 -1.33
N ARG A 78 6.05 8.42 -1.37
CA ARG A 78 4.94 9.36 -1.17
C ARG A 78 4.49 9.93 -2.51
N ILE A 79 3.20 9.78 -2.82
CA ILE A 79 2.58 10.35 -4.01
C ILE A 79 1.55 11.39 -3.58
N TRP A 80 1.56 12.57 -4.21
CA TRP A 80 0.58 13.63 -3.92
C TRP A 80 -0.76 13.34 -4.59
N GLY A 81 -1.86 13.58 -3.88
CA GLY A 81 -3.20 13.49 -4.47
C GLY A 81 -3.45 14.61 -5.49
N ARG A 82 -4.11 14.28 -6.60
CA ARG A 82 -4.41 15.18 -7.71
C ARG A 82 -5.89 15.58 -7.76
N ASN A 83 -6.79 14.95 -6.98
CA ASN A 83 -8.23 15.23 -7.05
C ASN A 83 -8.68 16.52 -6.33
N ALA A 84 -7.77 17.22 -5.68
CA ALA A 84 -8.00 18.58 -5.22
C ALA A 84 -6.75 19.40 -5.57
N ASP A 85 -6.90 20.73 -5.70
CA ASP A 85 -5.86 21.67 -6.15
C ASP A 85 -4.64 21.64 -5.22
N GLY A 86 -3.79 20.63 -5.42
CA GLY A 86 -2.54 20.40 -4.72
C GLY A 86 -1.37 21.06 -5.46
N PRO A 87 -0.20 21.16 -4.82
CA PRO A 87 0.99 21.67 -5.47
C PRO A 87 1.36 20.77 -6.64
N GLN A 88 1.75 21.38 -7.76
CA GLN A 88 2.42 20.67 -8.84
C GLN A 88 3.69 20.04 -8.25
N GLN A 89 3.66 18.72 -8.14
CA GLN A 89 4.73 17.78 -7.75
C GLN A 89 6.05 18.40 -7.24
N GLY A 90 6.43 18.06 -6.00
CA GLY A 90 7.76 18.32 -5.44
C GLY A 90 7.67 18.93 -4.05
N GLY A 91 8.26 18.26 -3.05
CA GLY A 91 8.20 18.66 -1.64
C GLY A 91 8.97 19.94 -1.32
N THR A 92 8.43 21.12 -1.67
CA THR A 92 8.96 22.43 -1.24
C THR A 92 8.27 22.93 0.03
N ASP A 93 8.84 23.93 0.74
CA ASP A 93 8.20 24.59 1.91
C ASP A 93 6.76 25.07 1.62
N ARG A 94 6.43 25.35 0.34
CA ARG A 94 5.07 25.69 -0.11
C ARG A 94 4.10 24.50 -0.16
N THR A 95 4.59 23.27 -0.28
CA THR A 95 3.76 22.05 -0.38
C THR A 95 3.19 21.56 0.94
N LEU A 96 3.82 21.93 2.05
CA LEU A 96 3.23 21.78 3.38
C LEU A 96 1.93 22.60 3.50
N GLY A 97 1.83 23.74 2.81
CA GLY A 97 0.65 24.62 2.84
C GLY A 97 -0.42 24.34 1.78
N GLY A 98 -0.18 23.46 0.80
CA GLY A 98 -1.00 23.41 -0.43
C GLY A 98 -1.53 22.03 -0.84
N ALA A 99 -1.01 20.91 -0.35
CA ALA A 99 -1.51 19.60 -0.77
C ALA A 99 -2.66 19.14 0.14
N PRO A 100 -3.87 18.89 -0.39
CA PRO A 100 -5.03 18.53 0.43
C PRO A 100 -4.89 17.14 1.06
N TYR A 101 -4.15 16.21 0.43
CA TYR A 101 -3.79 14.90 0.99
C TYR A 101 -2.65 14.25 0.16
N ALA A 102 -2.05 13.20 0.71
CA ALA A 102 -1.03 12.39 0.03
C ALA A 102 -1.22 10.91 0.32
N TYR A 103 -0.52 10.07 -0.44
CA TYR A 103 -0.53 8.62 -0.36
C TYR A 103 0.85 8.10 0.02
N LEU A 104 0.90 7.12 0.93
CA LEU A 104 2.07 6.26 1.13
C LEU A 104 1.85 4.95 0.41
N VAL A 105 2.81 4.58 -0.43
CA VAL A 105 2.78 3.35 -1.23
C VAL A 105 3.89 2.43 -0.73
N TYR A 106 3.47 1.28 -0.19
CA TYR A 106 4.37 0.24 0.30
C TYR A 106 4.30 -1.00 -0.60
N PRO A 107 5.39 -1.78 -0.69
CA PRO A 107 5.34 -3.12 -1.24
C PRO A 107 4.34 -3.97 -0.47
N HIS A 108 3.43 -4.62 -1.21
CA HIS A 108 2.48 -5.63 -0.73
C HIS A 108 1.62 -5.23 0.48
N LYS A 109 1.43 -3.92 0.71
CA LYS A 109 0.45 -3.38 1.66
C LYS A 109 -0.51 -2.42 0.95
N PRO A 110 -1.66 -2.13 1.56
CA PRO A 110 -2.57 -1.09 1.07
C PRO A 110 -1.87 0.25 0.90
N ILE A 111 -2.40 1.05 -0.03
CA ILE A 111 -2.04 2.44 -0.15
C ILE A 111 -2.68 3.19 1.02
N VAL A 112 -1.91 3.95 1.77
CA VAL A 112 -2.42 4.71 2.92
C VAL A 112 -2.55 6.17 2.55
N SER A 113 -3.75 6.74 2.59
CA SER A 113 -3.94 8.18 2.44
C SER A 113 -3.81 8.90 3.78
N PHE A 114 -3.24 10.10 3.75
CA PHE A 114 -3.04 10.93 4.94
C PHE A 114 -3.05 12.43 4.60
N LEU A 115 -3.27 13.26 5.63
CA LEU A 115 -3.11 14.70 5.57
C LEU A 115 -1.66 15.10 5.90
N PRO A 116 -0.92 15.73 4.97
CA PRO A 116 0.47 16.15 5.19
C PRO A 116 0.64 17.10 6.38
N GLN A 117 -0.32 18.00 6.60
CA GLN A 117 -0.28 19.06 7.59
C GLN A 117 -0.37 18.50 9.02
N THR A 118 -1.32 17.59 9.23
CA THR A 118 -1.64 17.04 10.56
C THR A 118 -1.07 15.63 10.77
N ARG A 119 -0.59 14.98 9.71
CA ARG A 119 -0.24 13.55 9.66
C ARG A 119 -1.40 12.63 10.02
N GLN A 120 -2.63 13.11 9.89
CA GLN A 120 -3.82 12.32 10.13
C GLN A 120 -4.00 11.30 9.01
N LEU A 121 -4.20 10.03 9.37
CA LEU A 121 -4.52 8.98 8.42
C LEU A 121 -5.99 9.08 8.03
N LEU A 122 -6.28 8.95 6.73
CA LEU A 122 -7.63 9.08 6.18
C LEU A 122 -8.21 7.70 5.87
N SER A 123 -7.57 6.94 4.99
CA SER A 123 -8.05 5.64 4.53
C SER A 123 -6.91 4.69 4.12
N GLU A 124 -7.24 3.40 4.09
CA GLU A 124 -6.44 2.35 3.45
C GLU A 124 -7.15 1.90 2.17
N TYR A 125 -6.45 1.95 1.03
CA TYR A 125 -6.93 1.44 -0.25
C TYR A 125 -6.24 0.11 -0.56
N CYS A 126 -7.00 -0.96 -0.44
CA CYS A 126 -6.51 -2.32 -0.70
C CYS A 126 -6.61 -2.56 -2.21
N VAL A 127 -5.44 -2.60 -2.84
CA VAL A 127 -5.27 -2.85 -4.27
C VAL A 127 -4.30 -4.01 -4.43
N GLU A 128 -4.68 -4.97 -5.26
CA GLU A 128 -3.85 -6.13 -5.60
C GLU A 128 -3.63 -6.13 -7.10
N PHE A 129 -2.38 -6.29 -7.50
CA PHE A 129 -1.97 -6.43 -8.90
C PHE A 129 -1.42 -7.85 -9.07
N PRO A 130 -2.21 -8.79 -9.61
CA PRO A 130 -1.76 -10.17 -9.81
C PRO A 130 -0.72 -10.25 -10.95
N ASP A 131 0.27 -11.14 -10.81
CA ASP A 131 1.18 -11.49 -11.91
C ASP A 131 0.49 -12.51 -12.83
N GLU A 132 -0.10 -12.04 -13.94
CA GLU A 132 -0.80 -12.88 -14.92
C GLU A 132 0.14 -13.79 -15.73
N THR A 133 1.46 -13.58 -15.66
CA THR A 133 2.43 -14.23 -16.55
C THR A 133 3.07 -15.50 -15.98
N ARG A 134 2.68 -15.95 -14.77
CA ARG A 134 3.32 -17.10 -14.10
C ARG A 134 2.38 -18.31 -13.87
N PRO A 135 2.76 -19.52 -14.32
CA PRO A 135 2.00 -20.75 -14.06
C PRO A 135 2.28 -21.44 -12.71
N TYR A 136 3.40 -21.17 -12.01
CA TYR A 136 3.72 -21.79 -10.71
C TYR A 136 4.68 -20.89 -9.88
N GLY A 137 4.38 -20.61 -8.61
CA GLY A 137 5.41 -20.27 -7.59
C GLY A 137 5.15 -19.11 -6.62
N SER A 138 4.53 -18.01 -7.03
CA SER A 138 3.90 -17.01 -6.13
C SER A 138 3.05 -16.04 -6.95
N ALA A 139 1.82 -15.77 -6.51
CA ALA A 139 0.87 -14.89 -7.22
C ALA A 139 1.21 -13.38 -7.10
N ARG A 140 2.36 -13.05 -6.50
CA ARG A 140 2.73 -11.68 -6.14
C ARG A 140 3.88 -11.20 -7.00
N LEU A 141 3.75 -9.95 -7.46
CA LEU A 141 4.82 -9.21 -8.12
C LEU A 141 6.05 -9.07 -7.20
N PRO A 142 7.25 -8.77 -7.75
CA PRO A 142 8.37 -8.27 -6.94
C PRO A 142 8.00 -7.00 -6.15
N ASP A 143 8.70 -6.73 -5.05
CA ASP A 143 8.42 -5.59 -4.16
C ASP A 143 8.46 -4.25 -4.92
N SER A 144 9.51 -4.04 -5.72
CA SER A 144 9.66 -2.81 -6.52
C SER A 144 8.59 -2.68 -7.62
N ASP A 145 8.11 -3.81 -8.14
CA ASP A 145 7.16 -3.85 -9.25
C ASP A 145 5.73 -3.60 -8.76
N ASP A 146 5.37 -4.13 -7.59
CA ASP A 146 4.10 -3.81 -6.92
C ASP A 146 4.00 -2.31 -6.59
N VAL A 147 5.11 -1.69 -6.13
CA VAL A 147 5.18 -0.25 -5.93
C VAL A 147 5.05 0.51 -7.24
N LEU A 148 5.72 0.06 -8.30
CA LEU A 148 5.61 0.66 -9.63
C LEU A 148 4.17 0.60 -10.16
N ALA A 149 3.49 -0.55 -10.03
CA ALA A 149 2.11 -0.73 -10.46
C ALA A 149 1.16 0.23 -9.72
N LYS A 150 1.29 0.33 -8.38
CA LYS A 150 0.53 1.29 -7.56
C LYS A 150 0.82 2.73 -7.95
N TRP A 151 2.09 3.07 -8.21
CA TRP A 151 2.49 4.39 -8.66
C TRP A 151 1.86 4.73 -10.00
N MET A 152 1.99 3.85 -11.00
CA MET A 152 1.40 4.03 -12.33
C MET A 152 -0.12 4.20 -12.29
N ALA A 153 -0.79 3.42 -11.45
CA ALA A 153 -2.24 3.51 -11.27
C ALA A 153 -2.66 4.85 -10.66
N LEU A 154 -1.96 5.32 -9.61
CA LEU A 154 -2.23 6.62 -8.99
C LEU A 154 -1.91 7.80 -9.91
N THR A 155 -0.80 7.74 -10.66
CA THR A 155 -0.39 8.84 -11.54
C THR A 155 -1.20 8.89 -12.83
N GLY A 156 -1.63 7.73 -13.35
CA GLY A 156 -2.40 7.60 -14.58
C GLY A 156 -3.87 7.97 -14.40
N ASP A 157 -4.56 7.32 -13.45
CA ASP A 157 -5.99 7.55 -13.18
C ASP A 157 -6.32 7.28 -11.70
N GLU A 158 -5.98 8.26 -10.86
CA GLU A 158 -6.25 8.24 -9.43
C GLU A 158 -7.74 7.98 -9.15
N ARG A 159 -8.66 8.66 -9.86
CA ARG A 159 -10.10 8.55 -9.60
C ARG A 159 -10.59 7.13 -9.80
N ARG A 160 -10.20 6.49 -10.90
CA ARG A 160 -10.58 5.12 -11.17
C ARG A 160 -10.00 4.16 -10.14
N LEU A 161 -8.72 4.30 -9.80
CA LEU A 161 -8.10 3.45 -8.77
C LEU A 161 -8.86 3.54 -7.46
N ILE A 162 -9.13 4.76 -6.98
CA ILE A 162 -9.83 5.01 -5.72
C ILE A 162 -11.28 4.50 -5.77
N ALA A 163 -11.97 4.65 -6.90
CA ALA A 163 -13.34 4.17 -7.07
C ALA A 163 -13.46 2.64 -7.06
N THR A 164 -12.44 1.92 -7.54
CA THR A 164 -12.45 0.45 -7.60
C THR A 164 -11.76 -0.23 -6.42
N ALA A 165 -10.93 0.50 -5.67
CA ALA A 165 -10.19 -0.07 -4.56
C ALA A 165 -11.11 -0.40 -3.37
N ASN A 166 -10.82 -1.51 -2.70
CA ASN A 166 -11.47 -1.82 -1.43
C ASN A 166 -10.96 -0.86 -0.34
N MET A 167 -11.83 0.04 0.12
CA MET A 167 -11.48 1.07 1.09
C MET A 167 -11.78 0.62 2.53
N HIS A 168 -10.82 0.84 3.41
CA HIS A 168 -10.97 0.59 4.84
C HIS A 168 -10.51 1.79 5.68
N LEU A 169 -11.00 1.86 6.92
CA LEU A 169 -10.46 2.77 7.91
C LEU A 169 -9.01 2.39 8.24
N PRO A 170 -8.15 3.37 8.59
CA PRO A 170 -6.78 3.11 9.01
C PRO A 170 -6.71 2.13 10.19
N GLY A 171 -5.77 1.19 10.13
CA GLY A 171 -5.57 0.15 11.12
C GLY A 171 -6.19 -1.21 10.78
N ARG A 172 -6.77 -1.37 9.58
CA ARG A 172 -7.35 -2.65 9.16
C ARG A 172 -6.26 -3.64 8.74
N GLN A 173 -5.30 -3.22 7.91
CA GLN A 173 -4.19 -4.06 7.46
C GLN A 173 -2.82 -3.52 7.85
N VAL A 174 -2.68 -2.20 7.99
CA VAL A 174 -1.41 -1.57 8.37
C VAL A 174 -1.54 -0.98 9.77
N ASP A 175 -0.63 -1.33 10.68
CA ASP A 175 -0.60 -0.76 12.04
C ASP A 175 -0.44 0.78 11.96
N PRO A 176 -1.38 1.59 12.49
CA PRO A 176 -1.27 3.04 12.48
C PRO A 176 -0.01 3.56 13.18
N LYS A 177 0.52 2.82 14.16
CA LYS A 177 1.79 3.19 14.82
C LYS A 177 2.97 3.05 13.86
N GLN A 178 2.98 2.00 13.03
CA GLN A 178 3.96 1.85 11.96
C GLN A 178 3.88 3.06 11.02
N VAL A 179 2.68 3.40 10.54
CA VAL A 179 2.51 4.51 9.59
C VAL A 179 2.97 5.84 10.19
N ARG A 180 2.65 6.12 11.45
CA ARG A 180 3.10 7.34 12.14
C ARG A 180 4.63 7.42 12.25
N ARG A 181 5.29 6.30 12.55
CA ARG A 181 6.75 6.22 12.57
C ARG A 181 7.33 6.46 11.17
N ASP A 182 6.73 5.87 10.15
CA ASP A 182 7.18 6.03 8.77
C ASP A 182 6.97 7.47 8.26
N LEU A 183 5.89 8.15 8.66
CA LEU A 183 5.69 9.58 8.42
C LEU A 183 6.72 10.47 9.14
N TRP A 184 7.12 10.10 10.36
CA TRP A 184 8.21 10.80 11.05
C TRP A 184 9.54 10.61 10.30
N ARG A 185 9.85 9.37 9.86
CA ARG A 185 11.04 9.07 9.05
C ARG A 185 11.06 9.87 7.74
N LEU A 186 9.90 9.99 7.08
CA LEU A 186 9.75 10.81 5.88
C LEU A 186 10.09 12.28 6.17
N SER A 187 9.54 12.87 7.23
CA SER A 187 9.82 14.27 7.58
C SER A 187 11.28 14.52 7.98
N GLU A 188 11.96 13.57 8.61
CA GLU A 188 13.41 13.66 8.88
C GLU A 188 14.21 13.59 7.57
N TRP A 189 13.84 12.66 6.68
CA TRP A 189 14.48 12.49 5.37
C TRP A 189 14.34 13.75 4.49
N GLU A 190 13.15 14.36 4.44
CA GLU A 190 12.90 15.60 3.70
C GLU A 190 13.76 16.76 4.23
N ARG A 191 13.83 16.92 5.57
CA ARG A 191 14.67 17.94 6.21
C ARG A 191 16.16 17.75 5.93
N ALA A 192 16.64 16.51 6.01
CA ALA A 192 18.04 16.20 5.73
C ALA A 192 18.42 16.59 4.29
N ARG A 193 17.51 16.33 3.34
CA ARG A 193 17.71 16.64 1.92
C ARG A 193 17.69 18.15 1.65
N LEU A 194 16.71 18.88 2.18
CA LEU A 194 16.66 20.35 2.11
C LEU A 194 17.93 20.99 2.68
N SER A 195 18.46 20.45 3.78
CA SER A 195 19.72 20.92 4.37
C SER A 195 20.93 20.70 3.45
N LYS A 196 20.91 19.64 2.65
CA LYS A 196 21.97 19.31 1.70
C LYS A 196 21.89 20.21 0.48
N ASP A 197 20.68 20.41 -0.05
CA ASP A 197 20.43 21.27 -1.20
C ASP A 197 20.79 22.74 -0.91
N ARG A 198 20.45 23.23 0.28
CA ARG A 198 20.88 24.56 0.76
C ARG A 198 22.40 24.70 0.81
N ARG A 199 23.11 23.67 1.31
CA ARG A 199 24.58 23.67 1.39
C ARG A 199 25.24 23.61 0.01
N SER A 200 24.70 22.83 -0.93
CA SER A 200 25.21 22.83 -2.31
C SER A 200 24.97 24.16 -3.01
N ALA A 201 23.82 24.81 -2.76
CA ALA A 201 23.53 26.12 -3.34
C ALA A 201 24.46 27.22 -2.80
N SER A 202 24.77 27.22 -1.49
CA SER A 202 25.70 28.18 -0.89
C SER A 202 27.15 27.97 -1.32
N GLY A 203 27.57 26.73 -1.55
CA GLY A 203 28.94 26.41 -1.99
C GLY A 203 29.21 26.68 -3.47
N ALA A 204 28.17 26.81 -4.30
CA ALA A 204 28.30 27.15 -5.72
C ALA A 204 28.36 28.68 -5.99
N GLN A 205 28.14 29.51 -4.97
CA GLN A 205 28.17 30.98 -5.06
C GLN A 205 29.47 31.60 -4.52
N ALA A 206 30.41 30.79 -4.05
CA ALA A 206 31.76 31.20 -3.60
C ALA A 206 32.82 30.78 -4.62
#